data_AF-G5E1A2-F1
#
_entry.id   AF-G5E1A2-F1
#
_cell.length_a   1.000
_cell.length_b   1.000
_cell.length_c   1.000
_cell.angle_alpha   90.00
_cell.angle_beta   90.00
_cell.angle_gamma   90.00
#
_symmetry.space_group_name_H-M   'P 1'
#
loop_
_entity.id
_entity.type
_entity.pdbx_description
1 polymer ?
#
loop_
_entity_poly.entity_id
_entity_poly.type
_entity_poly.pdbx_seq_one_letter_code
_entity_poly.pdbx_strand_id
1 'polypeptide(L)'
;KVMVQVNTSSEDSKHGLPPGETIGLVKHITEKCPSLEFVGLMTIGSFGYDITGPNPDFQRLLAQREEVCELRLAVDTVELSMGMSSDFEHAIEVGSTNIRIGSTIFGERIYSKAMKE
;
A
#
# COMPACT_ATOMS: atom_id res chain seq x y z
N LYS A 1 14.08 -6.40 -4.35
CA LYS A 1 12.63 -6.43 -4.04
C LYS A 1 12.04 -5.03 -4.09
N VAL A 2 10.92 -4.87 -4.80
CA VAL A 2 10.15 -3.63 -4.90
C VAL A 2 8.66 -3.93 -4.85
N MET A 3 7.90 -3.00 -4.30
CA MET A 3 6.44 -2.99 -4.39
C MET A 3 5.99 -1.76 -5.18
N VAL A 4 4.90 -1.90 -5.92
CA VAL A 4 4.29 -0.76 -6.63
C VAL A 4 3.29 -0.07 -5.71
N GLN A 5 3.50 1.22 -5.46
CA GLN A 5 2.55 2.03 -4.69
C GLN A 5 1.38 2.46 -5.58
N VAL A 6 0.17 2.11 -5.16
CA VAL A 6 -1.09 2.45 -5.81
C VAL A 6 -1.81 3.53 -5.00
N ASN A 7 -2.21 4.61 -5.65
CA ASN A 7 -3.08 5.62 -5.05
C ASN A 7 -4.53 5.12 -5.06
N THR A 8 -4.93 4.43 -3.99
CA THR A 8 -6.29 3.90 -3.83
C THR A 8 -7.29 4.96 -3.37
N SER A 9 -6.80 6.02 -2.72
CA SER A 9 -7.60 7.11 -2.14
C SER A 9 -8.18 8.07 -3.17
N SER A 10 -7.67 8.05 -4.41
CA SER A 10 -8.01 9.02 -5.47
C SER A 10 -7.77 10.49 -5.06
N GLU A 11 -6.94 10.72 -4.04
CA GLU A 11 -6.51 12.05 -3.61
C GLU A 11 -5.29 12.47 -4.45
N ASP A 12 -5.39 13.57 -5.20
CA ASP A 12 -4.28 14.10 -6.02
C ASP A 12 -3.05 14.49 -5.18
N SER A 13 -3.26 14.76 -3.88
CA SER A 13 -2.21 15.08 -2.93
C SER A 13 -1.34 13.87 -2.56
N LYS A 14 -1.76 12.64 -2.90
CA LYS A 14 -1.06 11.41 -2.53
C LYS A 14 -0.26 10.83 -3.67
N HIS A 15 0.93 10.37 -3.32
CA HIS A 15 1.80 9.63 -4.22
C HIS A 15 1.24 8.24 -4.53
N GLY A 16 1.68 7.69 -5.65
CA GLY A 16 1.27 6.37 -6.14
C GLY A 16 0.63 6.49 -7.51
N LEU A 17 0.64 5.38 -8.25
CA LEU A 17 0.01 5.33 -9.56
C LEU A 17 -1.51 5.23 -9.42
N PRO A 18 -2.28 5.82 -10.34
CA PRO A 18 -3.68 5.50 -10.44
C PRO A 18 -3.85 4.00 -10.76
N PRO A 19 -4.92 3.35 -10.26
CA PRO A 19 -5.17 1.93 -10.50
C PRO A 19 -5.06 1.50 -11.98
N GLY A 20 -5.53 2.35 -12.90
CA GLY A 20 -5.50 2.06 -14.35
C GLY A 20 -4.09 1.97 -14.96
N GLU A 21 -3.05 2.43 -14.26
CA GLU A 21 -1.67 2.39 -14.74
C GLU A 21 -0.81 1.30 -14.07
N THR A 22 -1.32 0.67 -13.00
CA THR A 22 -0.58 -0.30 -12.17
C THR A 22 -0.05 -1.48 -13.01
N ILE A 23 -0.92 -2.11 -13.82
CA ILE A 23 -0.57 -3.29 -14.63
C ILE A 23 0.58 -2.97 -15.60
N GLY A 24 0.52 -1.80 -16.24
CA GLY A 24 1.54 -1.36 -17.20
C GLY A 24 2.92 -1.22 -16.54
N LEU A 25 2.97 -0.67 -15.33
CA LEU A 25 4.21 -0.55 -14.57
C LEU A 25 4.73 -1.90 -14.09
N VAL A 26 3.86 -2.76 -13.53
CA VAL A 26 4.28 -4.10 -13.07
C VAL A 26 4.89 -4.88 -14.24
N LYS A 27 4.22 -4.88 -15.39
CA LYS A 27 4.73 -5.50 -16.61
C LYS A 27 6.09 -4.92 -17.03
N HIS A 28 6.26 -3.59 -16.96
CA HIS A 28 7.55 -2.97 -17.26
C HIS A 28 8.64 -3.45 -16.31
N ILE A 29 8.37 -3.50 -15.01
CA ILE A 29 9.34 -3.94 -14.00
C ILE A 29 9.74 -5.39 -14.26
N THR A 30 8.76 -6.28 -14.45
CA THR A 30 9.04 -7.72 -14.62
C THR A 30 9.74 -8.04 -15.94
N GLU A 31 9.46 -7.32 -17.02
CA GLU A 31 10.03 -7.61 -18.35
C GLU A 31 11.33 -6.86 -18.64
N LYS A 32 11.52 -5.64 -18.10
CA LYS A 32 12.57 -4.71 -18.54
C LYS A 32 13.55 -4.30 -17.45
N CYS A 33 13.27 -4.60 -16.18
CA CYS A 33 14.12 -4.19 -15.06
C CYS A 33 14.78 -5.41 -14.39
N PRO A 34 15.86 -5.98 -14.95
CA PRO A 34 16.47 -7.22 -14.45
C PRO A 34 17.06 -7.10 -13.03
N SER A 35 17.37 -5.89 -12.58
CA SER A 35 17.87 -5.62 -11.23
C SER A 35 16.75 -5.41 -10.20
N LEU A 36 15.48 -5.38 -10.65
CA LEU A 36 14.33 -5.22 -9.79
C LEU A 36 13.55 -6.54 -9.71
N GLU A 37 13.18 -6.89 -8.49
CA GLU A 37 12.32 -8.04 -8.20
C GLU A 37 11.00 -7.49 -7.70
N PHE A 38 9.96 -7.53 -8.54
CA PHE A 38 8.60 -7.18 -8.12
C PHE A 38 8.09 -8.24 -7.14
N VAL A 39 7.61 -7.81 -5.98
CA VAL A 39 7.08 -8.71 -4.94
C VAL A 39 5.66 -8.39 -4.50
N GLY A 40 5.10 -7.23 -4.87
CA GLY A 40 3.81 -6.86 -4.31
C GLY A 40 3.31 -5.45 -4.63
N LEU A 41 2.16 -5.13 -4.05
CA LEU A 41 1.53 -3.82 -4.13
C LEU A 41 1.50 -3.16 -2.75
N MET A 42 1.44 -1.83 -2.74
CA MET A 42 1.40 -1.03 -1.53
C MET A 42 0.37 0.08 -1.65
N THR A 43 -0.39 0.35 -0.59
CA THR A 43 -1.15 1.59 -0.47
C THR A 43 -0.95 2.23 0.90
N ILE A 44 -1.00 3.56 0.93
CA ILE A 44 -1.11 4.35 2.16
C ILE A 44 -2.58 4.43 2.60
N GLY A 45 -3.51 4.48 1.65
CA GLY A 45 -4.93 4.72 1.89
C GLY A 45 -5.27 6.16 2.29
N SER A 46 -6.56 6.43 2.47
CA SER A 46 -7.11 7.67 2.97
C SER A 46 -7.00 7.77 4.50
N PHE A 47 -6.70 8.96 5.00
CA PHE A 47 -6.58 9.19 6.43
C PHE A 47 -7.98 9.22 7.05
N GLY A 48 -8.22 8.42 8.10
CA GLY A 48 -9.44 8.49 8.89
C GLY A 48 -10.69 7.94 8.19
N TYR A 49 -10.55 7.02 7.22
CA TYR A 49 -11.73 6.29 6.72
C TYR A 49 -12.32 5.42 7.84
N ASP A 50 -13.62 5.58 8.02
CA ASP A 50 -14.41 5.12 9.16
C ASP A 50 -14.48 3.57 9.26
N ILE A 51 -14.45 3.10 10.50
CA ILE A 51 -14.21 1.73 10.98
C ILE A 51 -15.52 0.92 11.01
N THR A 52 -16.55 1.36 10.28
CA THR A 52 -17.87 0.72 10.26
C THR A 52 -18.04 -0.30 9.14
N GLY A 53 -17.05 -0.42 8.24
CA GLY A 53 -17.05 -1.38 7.14
C GLY A 53 -15.64 -1.66 6.59
N PRO A 54 -15.50 -2.52 5.57
CA PRO A 54 -14.20 -2.82 4.98
C PRO A 54 -13.61 -1.55 4.36
N ASN A 55 -12.43 -1.13 4.85
CA ASN A 55 -11.69 0.01 4.30
C ASN A 55 -11.64 -0.06 2.75
N PRO A 56 -12.21 0.93 2.03
CA PRO A 56 -12.33 0.89 0.57
C PRO A 56 -10.96 0.88 -0.13
N ASP A 57 -9.93 1.47 0.49
CA ASP A 57 -8.56 1.44 -0.02
C ASP A 57 -7.99 0.03 -0.03
N PHE A 58 -8.24 -0.73 1.04
CA PHE A 58 -7.77 -2.11 1.12
C PHE A 58 -8.50 -2.99 0.11
N GLN A 59 -9.81 -2.80 -0.05
CA GLN A 59 -10.59 -3.49 -1.09
C GLN A 59 -10.09 -3.15 -2.50
N ARG A 60 -9.74 -1.88 -2.74
CA ARG A 60 -9.18 -1.47 -4.03
C ARG A 60 -7.83 -2.10 -4.27
N LEU A 61 -6.95 -2.16 -3.26
CA LEU A 61 -5.64 -2.81 -3.40
C LEU A 61 -5.76 -4.32 -3.65
N LEU A 62 -6.72 -4.99 -3.01
CA LEU A 62 -7.04 -6.40 -3.25
C LEU A 62 -7.47 -6.63 -4.70
N ALA A 63 -8.40 -5.81 -5.21
CA ALA A 63 -8.82 -5.90 -6.62
C ALA A 63 -7.65 -5.66 -7.59
N GLN A 64 -6.76 -4.72 -7.26
CA GLN A 64 -5.56 -4.46 -8.05
C GLN A 64 -4.56 -5.61 -8.04
N ARG A 65 -4.47 -6.38 -6.94
CA ARG A 65 -3.67 -7.61 -6.92
C ARG A 65 -4.22 -8.62 -7.92
N GLU A 66 -5.53 -8.84 -7.94
CA GLU A 66 -6.16 -9.78 -8.87
C GLU A 66 -5.87 -9.38 -10.32
N GLU A 67 -6.03 -8.09 -10.66
CA GLU A 67 -5.69 -7.55 -11.98
C GLU A 67 -4.22 -7.76 -12.35
N VAL A 68 -3.29 -7.53 -11.42
CA VAL A 68 -1.86 -7.77 -11.64
C VAL A 68 -1.54 -9.26 -11.82
N CYS A 69 -2.28 -10.15 -11.16
CA CYS A 69 -2.10 -11.59 -11.28
C CYS A 69 -2.49 -12.14 -12.66
N GLU A 70 -3.29 -11.39 -13.45
CA GLU A 70 -3.55 -11.70 -14.86
C GLU A 70 -2.26 -11.71 -15.71
N LEU A 71 -1.17 -11.10 -15.23
CA LEU A 71 0.17 -11.20 -15.80
C LEU A 71 0.86 -12.56 -15.56
N ARG A 72 0.09 -13.60 -15.20
CA ARG A 72 0.57 -14.95 -14.86
C ARG A 72 1.43 -15.01 -13.60
N LEU A 73 1.16 -14.11 -12.66
CA LEU A 73 1.74 -14.14 -11.32
C LEU A 73 0.78 -14.92 -10.41
N ALA A 74 1.31 -15.76 -9.54
CA ALA A 74 0.48 -16.46 -8.57
C ALA A 74 0.06 -15.49 -7.45
N VAL A 75 -1.22 -15.50 -7.08
CA VAL A 75 -1.80 -14.51 -6.14
C VAL A 75 -1.08 -14.50 -4.79
N ASP A 76 -0.63 -15.67 -4.33
CA ASP A 76 0.13 -15.86 -3.10
C ASP A 76 1.56 -15.31 -3.16
N THR A 77 2.09 -15.04 -4.36
CA THR A 77 3.40 -14.41 -4.57
C THR A 77 3.34 -12.89 -4.63
N VAL A 78 2.15 -12.29 -4.72
CA VAL A 78 1.97 -10.84 -4.77
C VAL A 78 1.58 -10.34 -3.38
N GLU A 79 2.61 -9.88 -2.64
CA GLU A 79 2.48 -9.30 -1.31
C GLU A 79 1.61 -8.03 -1.33
N LEU A 80 0.91 -7.78 -0.24
CA LEU A 80 0.15 -6.57 0.02
C LEU A 80 0.74 -5.83 1.22
N SER A 81 1.21 -4.60 0.99
CA SER A 81 1.61 -3.69 2.04
C SER A 81 0.53 -2.63 2.29
N MET A 82 -0.25 -2.83 3.34
CA MET A 82 -1.31 -1.94 3.78
C MET A 82 -1.55 -2.09 5.28
N GLY A 83 -2.06 -1.04 5.93
CA GLY A 83 -2.18 -0.97 7.38
C GLY A 83 -1.00 -0.26 8.04
N MET A 84 -1.34 0.70 8.89
CA MET A 84 -0.49 1.52 9.73
C MET A 84 -0.94 1.41 11.19
N SER A 85 -0.31 2.16 12.10
CA SER A 85 -0.58 2.14 13.54
C SER A 85 -2.07 2.14 13.94
N SER A 86 -2.94 2.80 13.17
CA SER A 86 -4.36 2.99 13.50
C SER A 86 -5.32 1.96 12.89
N ASP A 87 -4.88 1.18 11.90
CA ASP A 87 -5.77 0.33 11.08
C ASP A 87 -5.15 -1.03 10.68
N PHE A 88 -4.03 -1.41 11.31
CA PHE A 88 -3.32 -2.65 10.98
C PHE A 88 -4.11 -3.93 11.29
N GLU A 89 -4.96 -3.93 12.32
CA GLU A 89 -5.78 -5.10 12.66
C GLU A 89 -6.74 -5.43 11.52
N HIS A 90 -7.49 -4.42 11.06
CA HIS A 90 -8.36 -4.54 9.89
C HIS A 90 -7.57 -4.90 8.62
N ALA A 91 -6.37 -4.33 8.44
CA ALA A 91 -5.51 -4.67 7.31
C ALA A 91 -5.12 -6.16 7.29
N ILE A 92 -4.82 -6.75 8.46
CA ILE A 92 -4.54 -8.19 8.60
C ILE A 92 -5.78 -9.01 8.26
N GLU A 93 -6.95 -8.64 8.80
CA GLU A 93 -8.21 -9.35 8.55
C GLU A 93 -8.56 -9.47 7.07
N VAL A 94 -8.24 -8.43 6.29
CA VAL A 94 -8.50 -8.41 4.84
C VAL A 94 -7.30 -8.87 3.99
N GLY A 95 -6.25 -9.41 4.61
CA GLY A 95 -5.16 -10.11 3.90
C GLY A 95 -3.90 -9.30 3.61
N SER A 96 -3.60 -8.27 4.41
CA SER A 96 -2.29 -7.62 4.39
C SER A 96 -1.19 -8.61 4.75
N THR A 97 -0.10 -8.58 4.00
CA THR A 97 1.12 -9.37 4.25
C THR A 97 2.21 -8.56 4.94
N ASN A 98 2.12 -7.21 4.86
CA ASN A 98 3.11 -6.28 5.37
C ASN A 98 2.41 -5.07 6.00
N ILE A 99 2.40 -4.99 7.32
CA ILE A 99 1.90 -3.83 8.08
C ILE A 99 3.05 -2.87 8.45
N ARG A 100 2.76 -1.58 8.58
CA ARG A 100 3.76 -0.52 8.81
C ARG A 100 3.49 0.23 10.11
N ILE A 101 4.03 -0.27 11.22
CA ILE A 101 3.73 0.26 12.56
C ILE A 101 4.83 1.21 13.04
N GLY A 102 4.44 2.45 13.35
CA GLY A 102 5.34 3.49 13.85
C GLY A 102 4.97 3.91 15.26
N SER A 103 4.01 4.83 15.37
CA SER A 103 3.59 5.44 16.65
C SER A 103 3.15 4.44 17.71
N THR A 104 2.52 3.31 17.35
CA THR A 104 2.13 2.28 18.33
C THR A 104 3.35 1.61 18.98
N ILE A 105 4.49 1.50 18.27
CA ILE A 105 5.72 0.91 18.80
C ILE A 105 6.61 1.97 19.46
N PHE A 106 6.78 3.13 18.82
CA PHE A 106 7.78 4.12 19.21
C PHE A 106 7.22 5.36 19.93
N GLY A 107 5.89 5.48 20.06
CA GLY A 107 5.23 6.67 20.58
C GLY A 107 5.15 7.82 19.57
N GLU A 108 4.61 8.96 20.02
CA GLU A 108 4.50 10.16 19.19
C GLU A 108 5.87 10.81 18.93
N ARG A 109 5.99 11.51 17.80
CA ARG A 109 7.18 12.29 17.48
C ARG A 109 7.28 13.50 18.42
N ILE A 110 8.35 13.56 19.21
CA ILE A 110 8.69 14.74 20.00
C ILE A 110 9.30 15.76 19.05
N TYR A 111 8.49 16.68 18.53
CA TYR A 111 9.01 17.86 17.85
C TYR A 111 9.51 18.83 18.91
N SER A 112 10.84 18.98 19.05
CA SER A 112 11.39 20.05 19.87
C SER A 112 10.83 21.37 19.34
N LYS A 113 10.09 22.12 20.17
CA LYS A 113 9.72 23.50 19.86
C LYS A 113 11.00 24.20 19.38
N ALA A 114 11.07 24.54 18.10
CA ALA A 114 12.03 25.52 17.64
C ALA A 114 11.90 26.72 18.57
N MET A 115 13.02 27.11 19.17
CA MET A 115 13.10 28.27 20.04
C MET A 115 12.46 29.45 19.31
N LYS A 116 11.29 29.88 19.81
CA LYS A 116 10.76 31.20 19.47
C LYS A 116 11.55 32.18 20.32
N GLU A 117 12.57 32.80 19.73
CA GLU A 117 12.99 34.15 20.11
C GLU A 117 12.09 35.16 19.40
#